data_AF-A0A1H6ZSW6-F1
#
_entry.id   AF-A0A1H6ZSW6-F1
#
_cell.length_a   1.000
_cell.length_b   1.000
_cell.length_c   1.000
_cell.angle_alpha   90.00
_cell.angle_beta   90.00
_cell.angle_gamma   90.00
#
_symmetry.space_group_name_H-M   'P 1'
#
loop_
_entity.id
_entity.type
_entity.pdbx_description
1 polymer ?
#
loop_
_entity_poly.entity_id
_entity_poly.type
_entity_poly.pdbx_seq_one_letter_code
_entity_poly.pdbx_strand_id
1 'polypeptide(L)'
;MKLVFEMHEDMALEEVNFTDARFSENPIGDVIARGVARGEIDPQRLNARVMRVLPSLVMHEIVVTAQPISDQTISAIIDQIFMPLTVPLP
;
A
#
# COMPACT_ATOMS: atom_id res chain seq x y z
N MET A 1 22.95 10.66 0.02
CA MET A 1 21.79 10.38 0.90
C MET A 1 21.44 11.61 1.75
N LYS A 2 21.17 12.76 1.12
CA LYS A 2 20.73 13.98 1.84
C LYS A 2 19.19 14.11 1.80
N LEU A 3 18.59 13.59 0.73
CA LEU A 3 17.15 13.61 0.47
C LEU A 3 16.31 12.79 1.47
N VAL A 4 16.81 11.63 1.92
CA VAL A 4 16.13 10.82 2.96
C VAL A 4 16.14 11.53 4.32
N PHE A 5 17.16 12.35 4.60
CA PHE A 5 17.26 13.12 5.83
C PHE A 5 16.43 14.41 5.78
N GLU A 6 16.39 15.12 4.64
CA GLU A 6 15.55 16.32 4.48
C GLU A 6 14.05 15.98 4.50
N MET A 7 13.64 14.84 3.93
CA MET A 7 12.24 14.39 4.03
C MET A 7 11.83 14.06 5.48
N HIS A 8 12.78 13.63 6.32
CA HIS A 8 12.54 13.39 7.75
C HIS A 8 12.38 14.70 8.55
N GLU A 9 12.98 15.80 8.11
CA GLU A 9 12.79 17.12 8.75
C GLU A 9 11.43 17.73 8.38
N ASP A 10 11.02 17.66 7.11
CA ASP A 10 9.69 18.13 6.69
C ASP A 10 8.55 17.27 7.27
N MET A 11 8.71 15.94 7.32
CA MET A 11 7.74 15.04 7.96
C MET A 11 7.69 15.20 9.49
N ALA A 12 8.79 15.62 10.14
CA ALA A 12 8.81 15.93 11.57
C ALA A 12 8.11 17.26 11.90
N LEU A 13 8.06 18.20 10.95
CA LEU A 13 7.34 19.46 11.08
C LEU A 13 5.82 19.30 10.84
N GLU A 14 5.40 18.29 10.06
CA GLU A 14 3.99 18.09 9.67
C GLU A 14 3.21 17.03 10.50
N GLU A 15 3.77 16.46 11.58
CA GLU A 15 3.15 15.35 12.35
C GLU A 15 2.74 14.13 11.47
N VAL A 16 3.34 13.96 10.29
CA VAL A 16 3.07 12.78 9.45
C VAL A 16 4.06 11.68 9.82
N ASN A 17 3.83 11.09 10.99
CA ASN A 17 4.57 9.91 11.41
C ASN A 17 4.01 8.70 10.65
N PHE A 18 4.82 7.99 9.86
CA PHE A 18 4.40 6.73 9.20
C PHE A 18 4.07 5.61 10.21
N THR A 19 4.43 5.81 11.49
CA THR A 19 4.03 4.98 12.64
C THR A 19 2.88 5.57 13.46
N ASP A 20 2.25 6.65 12.97
CA ASP A 20 1.03 7.21 13.57
C ASP A 20 -0.06 6.13 13.65
N ALA A 21 -0.75 6.09 14.79
CA ALA A 21 -1.79 5.12 15.06
C ALA A 21 -2.91 5.12 13.99
N ARG A 22 -3.14 6.24 13.30
CA ARG A 22 -4.10 6.35 12.19
C ARG A 22 -3.69 5.56 10.95
N PHE A 23 -2.38 5.31 10.75
CA PHE A 23 -1.87 4.35 9.76
C PHE A 23 -1.76 2.93 10.33
N SER A 24 -1.83 2.77 11.65
CA SER A 24 -1.81 1.46 12.34
C SER A 24 -3.12 0.69 12.21
N GLU A 25 -4.24 1.40 12.05
CA GLU A 25 -5.54 0.79 11.75
C GLU A 25 -5.66 0.58 10.24
N ASN A 26 -5.05 -0.50 9.74
CA ASN A 26 -5.25 -1.10 8.41
C ASN A 26 -5.99 -0.17 7.40
N PRO A 27 -5.31 0.87 6.86
CA PRO A 27 -5.99 1.95 6.11
C PRO A 27 -6.67 1.46 4.83
N ILE A 28 -6.34 0.25 4.39
CA ILE A 28 -6.88 -0.40 3.20
C ILE A 28 -7.97 -1.42 3.56
N GLY A 29 -8.14 -1.76 4.84
CA GLY A 29 -9.07 -2.76 5.35
C GLY A 29 -10.51 -2.50 4.92
N ASP A 30 -11.00 -1.27 5.10
CA ASP A 30 -12.34 -0.87 4.69
C ASP A 30 -12.53 -0.91 3.17
N VAL A 31 -11.49 -0.56 2.41
CA VAL A 31 -11.51 -0.62 0.93
C VAL A 31 -11.66 -2.07 0.48
N ILE A 32 -10.88 -2.97 1.09
CA ILE A 32 -10.93 -4.41 0.79
C ILE A 32 -12.26 -5.00 1.21
N ALA A 33 -12.79 -4.65 2.38
CA ALA A 33 -14.10 -5.10 2.83
C ALA A 33 -15.21 -4.71 1.83
N ARG A 34 -15.16 -3.48 1.29
CA ARG A 34 -16.08 -3.05 0.23
C ARG A 34 -15.89 -3.84 -1.07
N GLY A 35 -14.65 -4.14 -1.47
CA GLY A 35 -14.36 -4.97 -2.65
C GLY A 35 -14.91 -6.40 -2.51
N VAL A 36 -14.76 -6.99 -1.32
CA VAL A 36 -15.36 -8.30 -0.99
C VAL A 36 -16.88 -8.23 -1.08
N ALA A 37 -17.50 -7.20 -0.49
CA ALA A 37 -18.95 -7.03 -0.53
C ALA A 37 -19.50 -6.87 -1.95
N ARG A 38 -18.72 -6.30 -2.88
CA ARG A 38 -19.07 -6.19 -4.31
C ARG A 38 -18.79 -7.46 -5.12
N GLY A 39 -18.12 -8.46 -4.54
CA GLY A 39 -17.67 -9.66 -5.25
C GLY A 39 -16.47 -9.43 -6.17
N GLU A 40 -15.78 -8.30 -6.04
CA GLU A 40 -14.55 -7.98 -6.81
C GLU A 40 -13.33 -8.69 -6.23
N ILE A 41 -13.36 -9.03 -4.95
CA ILE A 41 -12.29 -9.69 -4.21
C ILE A 41 -12.82 -10.99 -3.62
N ASP A 42 -12.11 -12.09 -3.86
CA ASP A 42 -12.35 -13.37 -3.20
C ASP A 42 -11.71 -13.38 -1.80
N PRO A 43 -12.51 -13.42 -0.72
CA PRO A 43 -11.98 -13.42 0.64
C PRO A 43 -11.11 -14.66 0.95
N GLN A 44 -11.29 -15.78 0.24
CA GLN A 44 -10.46 -16.99 0.44
C GLN A 44 -9.01 -16.78 -0.05
N ARG A 45 -8.79 -15.76 -0.88
CA ARG A 45 -7.46 -15.43 -1.43
C ARG A 45 -6.72 -14.38 -0.61
N LEU A 46 -7.40 -13.73 0.33
CA LEU A 46 -6.82 -12.73 1.23
C LEU A 46 -6.06 -13.39 2.39
N ASN A 47 -4.82 -13.81 2.12
CA ASN A 47 -3.90 -14.24 3.17
C ASN A 47 -2.95 -13.11 3.60
N ALA A 48 -2.27 -13.30 4.73
CA ALA A 48 -1.37 -12.30 5.30
C ALA A 48 -0.25 -11.83 4.34
N ARG A 49 0.23 -12.69 3.43
CA ARG A 49 1.26 -12.31 2.45
C ARG A 49 0.68 -11.43 1.35
N VAL A 50 -0.51 -11.75 0.85
CA VAL A 50 -1.23 -10.95 -0.16
C VAL A 50 -1.53 -9.56 0.40
N MET A 51 -2.05 -9.50 1.63
CA MET A 51 -2.33 -8.21 2.29
C MET A 51 -1.07 -7.35 2.49
N ARG A 52 0.07 -7.99 2.76
CA ARG A 52 1.34 -7.28 2.99
C ARG A 52 1.99 -6.80 1.70
N VAL A 53 1.61 -7.30 0.52
CA VAL A 53 2.29 -6.99 -0.73
C VAL A 53 2.21 -5.49 -1.08
N LEU A 54 1.03 -4.88 -0.87
CA LEU A 54 0.77 -3.47 -1.18
C LEU A 54 1.74 -2.53 -0.45
N PRO A 55 1.76 -2.48 0.90
CA PRO A 55 2.68 -1.62 1.61
C PRO A 55 4.15 -2.02 1.36
N SER A 56 4.45 -3.30 1.09
CA SER A 56 5.83 -3.72 0.81
C SER A 56 6.38 -3.14 -0.50
N LEU A 57 5.55 -3.11 -1.55
CA LEU A 57 5.94 -2.55 -2.84
C LEU A 57 6.05 -1.02 -2.78
N VAL A 58 5.12 -0.36 -2.09
CA VAL A 58 5.20 1.10 -1.85
C VAL A 58 6.51 1.45 -1.12
N MET A 59 6.82 0.73 -0.04
CA MET A 59 8.07 0.95 0.71
C MET A 59 9.31 0.64 -0.14
N HIS A 60 9.27 -0.36 -1.01
CA HIS A 60 10.36 -0.65 -1.93
C HIS A 60 10.63 0.54 -2.88
N GLU A 61 9.59 1.12 -3.47
CA GLU A 61 9.77 2.29 -4.36
C GLU A 61 10.36 3.48 -3.62
N ILE A 62 9.88 3.76 -2.41
CA ILE A 62 10.36 4.91 -1.65
C ILE A 62 11.79 4.70 -1.13
N VAL A 63 12.08 3.52 -0.57
CA VAL A 63 13.32 3.28 0.19
C VAL A 63 14.42 2.68 -0.67
N VAL A 64 14.09 1.75 -1.55
CA VAL A 64 15.07 0.99 -2.34
C VAL A 64 15.36 1.69 -3.66
N THR A 65 14.32 2.14 -4.37
CA THR A 65 14.51 2.83 -5.66
C THR A 65 14.71 4.34 -5.49
N ALA A 66 14.47 4.87 -4.28
CA ALA A 66 14.54 6.29 -3.94
C ALA A 66 13.72 7.16 -4.90
N GLN A 67 12.61 6.61 -5.40
CA GLN A 67 11.69 7.31 -6.28
C GLN A 67 10.45 7.76 -5.50
N PRO A 68 9.94 8.99 -5.77
CA PRO A 68 8.62 9.35 -5.29
C PRO A 68 7.59 8.39 -5.92
N ILE A 69 6.63 7.95 -5.11
CA ILE A 69 5.58 7.08 -5.63
C ILE A 69 4.59 7.91 -6.45
N SER A 70 4.36 7.50 -7.70
CA SER A 70 3.39 8.13 -8.60
C SER A 70 2.05 7.40 -8.61
N ASP A 71 0.97 8.09 -8.96
CA ASP A 71 -0.35 7.48 -9.15
C ASP A 71 -0.32 6.35 -10.19
N GLN A 72 0.50 6.49 -11.23
CA GLN A 72 0.70 5.46 -12.24
C GLN A 72 1.33 4.20 -11.63
N THR A 73 2.33 4.38 -10.76
CA THR A 73 2.98 3.28 -10.05
C THR A 73 2.00 2.58 -9.12
N ILE A 74 1.19 3.34 -8.36
CA ILE A 74 0.15 2.78 -7.49
C ILE A 74 -0.84 1.97 -8.32
N SER A 75 -1.35 2.54 -9.42
CA SER A 75 -2.29 1.85 -10.31
C SER A 75 -1.70 0.55 -10.86
N ALA A 76 -0.44 0.58 -11.30
CA ALA A 76 0.24 -0.63 -11.78
C ALA A 76 0.38 -1.70 -10.68
N ILE A 77 0.71 -1.31 -9.44
CA ILE A 77 0.77 -2.23 -8.30
C ILE A 77 -0.61 -2.88 -8.06
N ILE A 78 -1.68 -2.09 -8.11
CA ILE A 78 -3.04 -2.62 -7.91
C ILE A 78 -3.43 -3.56 -9.05
N ASP A 79 -3.37 -3.09 -10.29
CA ASP A 79 -3.91 -3.79 -11.46
C ASP A 79 -3.09 -5.03 -11.84
N GLN A 80 -1.76 -4.95 -11.71
CA GLN A 80 -0.87 -5.99 -12.21
C GLN A 80 -0.45 -6.98 -11.12
N ILE A 81 -0.50 -6.59 -9.85
CA ILE A 81 -0.04 -7.44 -8.74
C ILE A 81 -1.18 -7.81 -7.81
N PHE A 82 -1.86 -6.83 -7.21
CA PHE A 82 -2.86 -7.13 -6.18
C PHE A 82 -4.10 -7.80 -6.76
N MET A 83 -4.71 -7.20 -7.77
CA MET A 83 -5.95 -7.71 -8.37
C MET A 83 -5.81 -9.15 -8.88
N PRO A 84 -4.79 -9.54 -9.67
CA PRO A 84 -4.63 -10.92 -10.11
C PRO A 84 -4.49 -11.95 -8.98
N LEU A 85 -3.99 -11.51 -7.81
CA LEU A 85 -3.87 -12.36 -6.63
C LEU A 85 -5.18 -12.50 -5.86
N THR A 86 -6.11 -11.56 -6.00
CA THR A 86 -7.32 -11.46 -5.17
C THR A 86 -8.64 -11.65 -5.90
N VAL A 87 -8.71 -11.45 -7.22
CA VAL A 87 -9.97 -11.61 -7.97
C VAL A 87 -10.45 -13.05 -7.94
N PRO A 88 -11.79 -13.28 -7.97
CA PRO A 88 -12.36 -14.61 -8.12
C PRO A 88 -11.82 -15.31 -9.38
N LEU A 89 -11.57 -16.61 -9.28
CA LEU A 89 -11.23 -17.42 -10.46
C LEU A 89 -12.47 -17.55 -11.36
N PRO A 90 -12.29 -17.58 -12.69
CA PRO A 90 -13.37 -17.84 -13.64
C PRO A 90 -13.97 -19.24 -13.47
#